data_AF-A1RS75-F1
#
_entry.id   AF-A1RS75-F1
#
_cell.length_a   1.000
_cell.length_b   1.000
_cell.length_c   1.000
_cell.angle_alpha   90.00
_cell.angle_beta   90.00
_cell.angle_gamma   90.00
#
_symmetry.space_group_name_H-M   'P 1'
#
loop_
_entity.id
_entity.type
_entity.pdbx_description
1 polymer ?
#
loop_
_entity_poly.entity_id
_entity_poly.type
_entity_poly.pdbx_seq_one_letter_code
_entity_poly.pdbx_strand_id
1 'polypeptide(L)'
;MDVIGWIDHFDYYGPLVDTRMLEEPKYLVSAIIVSQSEEGFEHAIRGWSRFGTYEIVETTYVYITQVKRGVIDRKELLQKLLFLLPRFKYFDILALQRVLKLGLGITTCDLGLVVLSYISVRGGRPPQRPLGTLFEIRGDELMIYIARNNKGKMVYDGETMCIIPMSAEEPRHPLYEAYLKGFRIYTEGMPTERDLCVVHKKLKLRCKILQPNAGEFPTF
;
A
#
# COMPACT_ATOMS: atom_id res chain seq x y z
N MET A 1 8.58 18.29 -13.06
CA MET A 1 7.49 17.96 -12.12
C MET A 1 7.71 16.54 -11.69
N ASP A 2 7.92 16.32 -10.40
CA ASP A 2 8.02 14.97 -9.85
C ASP A 2 6.63 14.33 -9.90
N VAL A 3 6.57 13.09 -10.39
CA VAL A 3 5.31 12.37 -10.57
C VAL A 3 4.82 11.90 -9.19
N ILE A 4 3.67 12.39 -8.74
CA ILE A 4 3.06 12.00 -7.46
C ILE A 4 2.41 10.62 -7.55
N GLY A 5 1.77 10.33 -8.69
CA GLY A 5 1.05 9.09 -8.90
C GLY A 5 0.40 8.98 -10.27
N TRP A 6 -0.39 7.92 -10.43
CA TRP A 6 -1.20 7.61 -11.60
C TRP A 6 -2.63 7.28 -11.14
N ILE A 7 -3.63 7.64 -11.93
CA ILE A 7 -5.03 7.28 -11.68
C ILE A 7 -5.38 6.13 -12.60
N ASP A 8 -5.88 5.04 -12.01
CA ASP A 8 -6.33 3.85 -12.71
C ASP A 8 -7.86 3.72 -12.64
N HIS A 9 -8.56 4.63 -13.32
CA HIS A 9 -10.01 4.66 -13.36
C HIS A 9 -10.53 4.74 -14.81
N PHE A 10 -11.71 4.18 -15.07
CA PHE A 10 -12.29 4.18 -16.43
C PHE A 10 -12.47 5.59 -17.01
N ASP A 11 -13.01 6.53 -16.22
CA ASP A 11 -13.20 7.93 -16.63
C ASP A 11 -11.89 8.68 -16.89
N TYR A 12 -10.79 8.27 -16.25
CA TYR A 12 -9.49 8.91 -16.39
C TYR A 12 -8.38 7.91 -16.06
N TYR A 13 -7.59 7.57 -17.08
CA TYR A 13 -6.40 6.73 -16.95
C TYR A 13 -5.17 7.55 -17.35
N GLY A 14 -4.39 7.98 -16.37
CA GLY A 14 -3.36 8.98 -16.61
C GLY A 14 -2.55 9.38 -15.39
N PRO A 15 -1.49 10.17 -15.58
CA PRO A 15 -0.73 10.71 -14.46
C PRO A 15 -1.62 11.60 -13.60
N LEU A 16 -1.36 11.62 -12.29
CA LEU A 16 -1.95 12.59 -11.37
C LEU A 16 -1.30 13.95 -11.63
N VAL A 17 -1.92 14.74 -12.52
CA VAL A 17 -1.43 16.06 -12.95
C VAL A 17 -1.81 17.19 -12.00
N ASP A 18 -2.88 17.00 -11.22
CA ASP A 18 -3.39 17.93 -10.23
C ASP A 18 -3.83 17.16 -8.97
N THR A 19 -3.24 17.49 -7.82
CA THR A 19 -3.55 16.86 -6.54
C THR A 19 -5.00 17.05 -6.10
N ARG A 20 -5.68 18.10 -6.58
CA ARG A 20 -7.11 18.33 -6.31
C ARG A 20 -8.00 17.22 -6.84
N MET A 21 -7.55 16.45 -7.83
CA MET A 21 -8.26 15.26 -8.30
C MET A 21 -8.50 14.25 -7.17
N LEU A 22 -7.62 14.21 -6.17
CA LEU A 22 -7.76 13.31 -5.01
C LEU A 22 -8.90 13.71 -4.06
N GLU A 23 -9.54 14.88 -4.25
CA GLU A 23 -10.77 15.20 -3.55
C GLU A 23 -11.99 14.44 -4.11
N GLU A 24 -11.90 13.89 -5.31
CA GLU A 24 -12.94 13.05 -5.88
C GLU A 24 -12.77 11.60 -5.41
N PRO A 25 -13.79 11.00 -4.75
CA PRO A 25 -13.68 9.65 -4.20
C PRO A 25 -13.19 8.60 -5.20
N LYS A 26 -13.71 8.64 -6.42
CA LYS A 26 -13.37 7.68 -7.49
C LYS A 26 -11.89 7.73 -7.90
N TYR A 27 -11.28 8.91 -7.90
CA TYR A 27 -9.85 9.07 -8.23
C TYR A 27 -8.97 8.75 -7.04
N LEU A 28 -9.39 9.11 -5.82
CA LEU A 28 -8.63 8.78 -4.61
C LEU A 28 -8.45 7.27 -4.44
N VAL A 29 -9.53 6.50 -4.57
CA VAL A 29 -9.48 5.05 -4.30
C VAL A 29 -8.79 4.25 -5.41
N SER A 30 -8.72 4.80 -6.62
CA SER A 30 -8.07 4.20 -7.79
C SER A 30 -6.64 4.68 -8.02
N ALA A 31 -6.18 5.69 -7.29
CA ALA A 31 -4.83 6.21 -7.47
C ALA A 31 -3.74 5.23 -7.02
N ILE A 32 -2.69 5.11 -7.81
CA ILE A 32 -1.41 4.49 -7.45
C ILE A 32 -0.45 5.63 -7.12
N ILE A 33 -0.07 5.76 -5.86
CA ILE A 33 0.78 6.86 -5.39
C ILE A 33 2.23 6.37 -5.31
N VAL A 34 3.13 7.09 -5.97
CA VAL A 34 4.55 6.71 -6.06
C VAL A 34 5.45 7.59 -5.20
N SER A 35 5.00 8.80 -4.81
CA SER A 35 5.78 9.69 -3.93
C SER A 35 4.92 10.38 -2.86
N GLN A 36 5.59 10.91 -1.83
CA GLN A 36 4.95 11.78 -0.85
C GLN A 36 4.54 13.11 -1.49
N SER A 37 3.49 13.72 -0.96
CA SER A 37 3.04 15.05 -1.32
C SER A 37 2.18 15.61 -0.19
N GLU A 38 2.60 16.73 0.41
CA GLU A 38 1.83 17.41 1.46
C GLU A 38 0.49 17.90 0.94
N GLU A 39 0.50 18.56 -0.22
CA GLU A 39 -0.71 19.04 -0.87
C GLU A 39 -1.63 17.86 -1.23
N GLY A 40 -1.07 16.79 -1.81
CA GLY A 40 -1.81 15.57 -2.12
C GLY A 40 -2.41 14.90 -0.89
N PHE A 41 -1.68 14.86 0.22
CA PHE A 41 -2.16 14.34 1.51
C PHE A 41 -3.40 15.11 1.99
N GLU A 42 -3.36 16.45 1.97
CA GLU A 42 -4.50 17.28 2.38
C GLU A 42 -5.72 17.10 1.48
N HIS A 43 -5.54 17.04 0.15
CA HIS A 43 -6.65 16.77 -0.77
C HIS A 43 -7.21 15.36 -0.61
N ALA A 44 -6.36 14.36 -0.39
CA ALA A 44 -6.78 12.99 -0.15
C ALA A 44 -7.59 12.86 1.16
N ILE A 45 -7.22 13.59 2.22
CA ILE A 45 -8.02 13.64 3.46
C ILE A 45 -9.38 14.26 3.21
N ARG A 46 -9.43 15.39 2.48
CA ARG A 46 -10.71 16.00 2.07
C ARG A 46 -11.56 15.06 1.23
N GLY A 47 -10.97 14.37 0.25
CA GLY A 47 -11.67 13.38 -0.57
C GLY A 47 -12.20 12.21 0.25
N TRP A 48 -11.37 11.67 1.14
CA TRP A 48 -11.75 10.57 2.04
C TRP A 48 -12.90 10.97 2.95
N SER A 49 -12.90 12.20 3.50
CA SER A 49 -13.98 12.69 4.36
C SER A 49 -15.37 12.69 3.71
N ARG A 50 -15.46 12.66 2.37
CA ARG A 50 -16.73 12.64 1.62
C ARG A 50 -17.42 11.28 1.60
N PHE A 51 -16.71 10.19 1.86
CA PHE A 51 -17.27 8.82 1.83
C PHE A 51 -16.83 7.92 3.00
N GLY A 52 -15.73 8.28 3.67
CA GLY A 52 -15.19 7.55 4.79
C GLY A 52 -15.96 7.80 6.07
N THR A 53 -15.67 7.00 7.08
CA THR A 53 -16.23 7.22 8.42
C THR A 53 -15.52 8.41 9.07
N TYR A 54 -16.22 9.51 9.37
CA TYR A 54 -15.64 10.77 9.85
C TYR A 54 -14.60 10.58 10.97
N GLU A 55 -14.95 9.82 12.01
CA GLU A 55 -14.06 9.54 13.14
C GLU A 55 -12.77 8.80 12.71
N ILE A 56 -12.85 7.92 11.72
CA ILE A 56 -11.69 7.18 11.20
C ILE A 56 -10.78 8.13 10.42
N VAL A 57 -11.36 8.98 9.57
CA VAL A 57 -10.62 9.95 8.76
C VAL A 57 -9.86 10.91 9.67
N GLU A 58 -10.56 11.53 10.62
CA GLU A 58 -9.99 12.49 11.57
C GLU A 58 -8.89 11.85 12.42
N THR A 59 -9.16 10.68 13.00
CA THR A 59 -8.19 10.01 13.86
C THR A 59 -6.94 9.59 13.07
N THR A 60 -7.12 9.09 11.86
CA THR A 60 -6.00 8.70 10.98
C THR A 60 -5.16 9.92 10.58
N TYR A 61 -5.80 11.03 10.21
CA TYR A 61 -5.12 12.29 9.91
C TYR A 61 -4.26 12.76 11.09
N VAL A 62 -4.81 12.72 12.31
CA VAL A 62 -4.08 13.08 13.53
C VAL A 62 -2.86 12.18 13.74
N TYR A 63 -3.02 10.86 13.61
CA TYR A 63 -1.90 9.92 13.82
C TYR A 63 -0.78 10.12 12.80
N ILE A 64 -1.13 10.32 11.53
CA ILE A 64 -0.13 10.62 10.49
C ILE A 64 0.58 11.93 10.78
N THR A 65 -0.16 12.97 11.18
CA THR A 65 0.41 14.26 11.56
C THR A 65 1.35 14.15 12.78
N GLN A 66 1.01 13.32 13.77
CA GLN A 66 1.86 13.04 14.92
C GLN A 66 3.17 12.36 14.51
N VAL A 67 3.13 11.40 13.58
CA VAL A 67 4.35 10.79 13.02
C VAL A 67 5.20 11.81 12.30
N LYS A 68 4.61 12.65 11.44
CA LYS A 68 5.33 13.70 10.70
C LYS A 68 6.02 14.69 11.63
N ARG A 69 5.44 14.94 12.80
CA ARG A 69 6.01 15.82 13.84
C ARG A 69 6.96 15.11 14.80
N GLY A 70 7.20 13.81 14.63
CA GLY A 70 8.04 13.00 15.51
C GLY A 70 7.45 12.79 16.92
N VAL A 71 6.15 12.98 17.09
CA VAL A 71 5.45 12.78 18.38
C VAL A 71 5.25 11.30 18.67
N ILE A 72 4.99 10.51 17.63
CA ILE A 72 4.91 9.04 17.72
C ILE A 72 5.75 8.42 16.61
N ASP A 73 6.24 7.20 16.81
CA ASP A 73 6.98 6.46 15.80
C ASP A 73 6.07 5.55 14.92
N ARG A 74 6.68 4.81 13.98
CA ARG A 74 5.96 3.87 13.10
C ARG A 74 5.34 2.69 13.85
N LYS A 75 5.95 2.25 14.96
CA LYS A 75 5.46 1.14 15.78
C LYS A 75 4.22 1.57 16.56
N GLU A 76 4.23 2.77 17.11
CA GLU A 76 3.08 3.38 17.76
C GLU A 76 1.95 3.66 16.76
N LEU A 77 2.27 4.15 15.55
CA LEU A 77 1.29 4.29 14.46
C LEU A 77 0.61 2.95 14.17
N LEU A 78 1.37 1.87 14.01
CA LEU A 78 0.82 0.54 13.79
C LEU A 78 -0.15 0.14 14.92
N GLN A 79 0.27 0.28 16.18
CA GLN A 79 -0.58 -0.07 17.34
C GLN A 79 -1.89 0.71 17.34
N LYS A 80 -1.82 2.01 17.06
CA LYS A 80 -2.99 2.89 16.98
C LYS A 80 -3.90 2.53 15.81
N LEU A 81 -3.34 2.23 14.63
CA LEU A 81 -4.12 1.75 13.49
C LEU A 81 -4.80 0.42 13.79
N LEU A 82 -4.10 -0.55 14.41
CA LEU A 82 -4.67 -1.85 14.81
C LEU A 82 -5.90 -1.69 15.71
N PHE A 83 -5.94 -0.67 16.57
CA PHE A 83 -7.11 -0.37 17.39
C PHE A 83 -8.29 0.16 16.57
N LEU A 84 -8.03 0.91 15.50
CA LEU A 84 -9.07 1.46 14.63
C LEU A 84 -9.58 0.45 13.60
N LEU A 85 -8.74 -0.45 13.10
CA LEU A 85 -9.05 -1.39 12.01
C LEU A 85 -10.39 -2.13 12.13
N PRO A 86 -10.87 -2.58 13.30
CA PRO A 86 -12.18 -3.21 13.44
C PRO A 86 -13.36 -2.36 12.93
N ARG A 87 -13.17 -1.04 12.87
CA ARG A 87 -14.20 -0.07 12.48
C ARG A 87 -14.14 0.29 10.99
N PHE A 88 -13.08 -0.11 10.29
CA PHE A 88 -12.86 0.27 8.89
C PHE A 88 -13.86 -0.43 7.97
N LYS A 89 -14.35 0.33 6.98
CA LYS A 89 -15.01 -0.23 5.80
C LYS A 89 -14.00 -0.45 4.67
N TYR A 90 -14.43 -1.11 3.60
CA TYR A 90 -13.59 -1.34 2.42
C TYR A 90 -12.94 -0.06 1.90
N PHE A 91 -13.74 0.97 1.62
CA PHE A 91 -13.25 2.22 1.05
C PHE A 91 -12.30 2.96 2.00
N ASP A 92 -12.46 2.81 3.33
CA ASP A 92 -11.51 3.35 4.31
C ASP A 92 -10.13 2.69 4.18
N ILE A 93 -10.08 1.38 3.93
CA ILE A 93 -8.81 0.67 3.71
C ILE A 93 -8.12 1.13 2.42
N LEU A 94 -8.88 1.30 1.34
CA LEU A 94 -8.34 1.81 0.07
C LEU A 94 -7.72 3.19 0.26
N ALA A 95 -8.46 4.11 0.87
CA ALA A 95 -8.04 5.49 1.13
C ALA A 95 -6.83 5.54 2.07
N LEU A 96 -6.83 4.73 3.14
CA LEU A 96 -5.73 4.64 4.09
C LEU A 96 -4.39 4.38 3.41
N GLN A 97 -4.32 3.46 2.45
CA GLN A 97 -3.04 3.17 1.78
C GLN A 97 -2.50 4.40 1.02
N ARG A 98 -3.39 5.17 0.36
CA ARG A 98 -2.99 6.37 -0.39
C ARG A 98 -2.59 7.50 0.55
N VAL A 99 -3.36 7.70 1.61
CA VAL A 99 -3.11 8.74 2.61
C VAL A 99 -1.81 8.46 3.38
N LEU A 100 -1.54 7.21 3.77
CA LEU A 100 -0.26 6.80 4.34
C LEU A 100 0.89 7.06 3.36
N LYS A 101 0.70 6.75 2.08
CA LYS A 101 1.74 6.94 1.07
C LYS A 101 2.05 8.41 0.82
N LEU A 102 1.02 9.24 0.68
CA LEU A 102 1.15 10.68 0.47
C LEU A 102 1.78 11.37 1.69
N GLY A 103 1.32 11.02 2.89
CA GLY A 103 1.77 11.67 4.13
C GLY A 103 3.12 11.17 4.64
N LEU A 104 3.40 9.87 4.54
CA LEU A 104 4.54 9.22 5.21
C LEU A 104 5.44 8.40 4.28
N GLY A 105 5.09 8.28 3.00
CA GLY A 105 5.87 7.52 2.02
C GLY A 105 5.75 6.00 2.18
N ILE A 106 4.85 5.55 3.06
CA ILE A 106 4.68 4.15 3.44
C ILE A 106 3.24 3.68 3.22
N THR A 107 3.04 2.39 3.30
CA THR A 107 1.74 1.70 3.31
C THR A 107 1.66 0.78 4.53
N THR A 108 0.56 0.04 4.67
CA THR A 108 0.44 -0.97 5.72
C THR A 108 1.49 -2.08 5.63
N CYS A 109 2.01 -2.40 4.43
CA CYS A 109 3.07 -3.38 4.20
C CYS A 109 4.36 -3.02 4.95
N ASP A 110 4.72 -1.74 4.91
CA ASP A 110 5.89 -1.19 5.57
C ASP A 110 5.73 -1.16 7.10
N LEU A 111 4.48 -1.11 7.58
CA LEU A 111 4.12 -1.27 8.99
C LEU A 111 4.03 -2.75 9.42
N GLY A 112 4.23 -3.70 8.51
CA GLY A 112 4.21 -5.13 8.81
C GLY A 112 2.82 -5.77 8.73
N LEU A 113 1.87 -5.15 8.05
CA LEU A 113 0.55 -5.70 7.74
C LEU A 113 0.37 -5.86 6.23
N VAL A 114 -0.35 -6.87 5.77
CA VAL A 114 -0.78 -7.00 4.38
C VAL A 114 -2.29 -6.93 4.30
N VAL A 115 -2.80 -6.22 3.29
CA VAL A 115 -4.23 -6.25 2.96
C VAL A 115 -4.41 -7.22 1.81
N LEU A 116 -5.21 -8.25 2.03
CA LEU A 116 -5.47 -9.31 1.08
C LEU A 116 -6.94 -9.24 0.70
N SER A 117 -7.24 -8.95 -0.57
CA SER A 117 -8.60 -8.72 -1.07
C SER A 117 -9.07 -9.82 -2.01
N TYR A 118 -10.31 -10.27 -1.86
CA TYR A 118 -10.95 -11.24 -2.73
C TYR A 118 -12.33 -10.74 -3.15
N ILE A 119 -12.58 -10.68 -4.46
CA ILE A 119 -13.91 -10.42 -5.01
C ILE A 119 -14.53 -11.77 -5.35
N SER A 120 -15.74 -12.01 -4.84
CA SER A 120 -16.49 -13.23 -5.09
C SER A 120 -16.91 -13.30 -6.56
N VAL A 121 -16.50 -14.35 -7.24
CA VAL A 121 -16.93 -14.64 -8.61
C VAL A 121 -17.93 -15.80 -8.58
N ARG A 122 -19.01 -15.71 -9.35
CA ARG A 122 -20.05 -16.74 -9.39
C ARG A 122 -19.45 -18.10 -9.78
N GLY A 123 -19.59 -19.08 -8.89
CA GLY A 123 -19.07 -20.45 -9.09
C GLY A 123 -17.59 -20.63 -8.74
N GLY A 124 -16.87 -19.55 -8.43
CA GLY A 124 -15.47 -19.61 -7.99
C GLY A 124 -15.33 -20.03 -6.53
N ARG A 125 -14.29 -20.79 -6.21
CA ARG A 125 -14.01 -21.18 -4.83
C ARG A 125 -13.34 -20.01 -4.10
N PRO A 126 -13.82 -19.59 -2.90
CA PRO A 126 -13.14 -18.56 -2.14
C PRO A 126 -11.75 -19.06 -1.67
N PRO A 127 -10.73 -18.19 -1.65
CA PRO A 127 -9.43 -18.54 -1.13
C PRO A 127 -9.50 -18.87 0.36
N GLN A 128 -8.55 -19.68 0.83
CA GLN A 128 -8.45 -19.97 2.25
C GLN A 128 -8.09 -18.70 3.03
N ARG A 129 -8.67 -18.56 4.22
CA ARG A 129 -8.32 -17.48 5.16
C ARG A 129 -6.82 -17.50 5.43
N PRO A 130 -6.09 -16.39 5.21
CA PRO A 130 -4.65 -16.32 5.46
C PRO A 130 -4.28 -16.62 6.91
N LEU A 131 -3.18 -17.35 7.10
CA LEU A 131 -2.59 -17.54 8.42
C LEU A 131 -2.11 -16.19 8.97
N GLY A 132 -2.40 -15.91 10.24
CA GLY A 132 -2.06 -14.63 10.86
C GLY A 132 -2.98 -13.46 10.50
N THR A 133 -4.17 -13.75 9.95
CA THR A 133 -5.27 -12.76 9.84
C THR A 133 -5.59 -12.17 11.21
N LEU A 134 -5.50 -10.85 11.31
CA LEU A 134 -5.88 -10.08 12.49
C LEU A 134 -7.36 -9.66 12.41
N PHE A 135 -7.80 -9.21 11.24
CA PHE A 135 -9.15 -8.73 11.01
C PHE A 135 -9.68 -9.20 9.65
N GLU A 136 -11.01 -9.34 9.59
CA GLU A 136 -11.74 -9.72 8.39
C GLU A 136 -12.88 -8.72 8.20
N ILE A 137 -12.96 -8.14 7.00
CA ILE A 137 -14.04 -7.23 6.60
C ILE A 137 -14.81 -7.94 5.48
N ARG A 138 -16.10 -8.19 5.71
CA ARG A 138 -17.01 -8.79 4.73
C ARG A 138 -17.96 -7.73 4.19
N GLY A 139 -17.96 -7.57 2.87
CA GLY A 139 -19.06 -6.96 2.11
C GLY A 139 -19.81 -8.02 1.31
N ASP A 140 -20.79 -7.58 0.52
CA ASP A 140 -21.68 -8.49 -0.23
C ASP A 140 -20.92 -9.32 -1.28
N GLU A 141 -19.97 -8.70 -1.98
CA GLU A 141 -19.18 -9.34 -3.05
C GLU A 141 -17.67 -9.29 -2.79
N LEU A 142 -17.24 -8.65 -1.71
CA LEU A 142 -15.83 -8.42 -1.41
C LEU A 142 -15.49 -8.91 0.00
N MET A 143 -14.39 -9.66 0.11
CA MET A 143 -13.77 -9.98 1.39
C MET A 143 -12.37 -9.38 1.47
N ILE A 144 -12.04 -8.82 2.63
CA ILE A 144 -10.70 -8.32 2.92
C ILE A 144 -10.20 -8.98 4.19
N TYR A 145 -8.98 -9.49 4.12
CA TYR A 145 -8.21 -9.94 5.26
C TYR A 145 -7.08 -8.98 5.52
N ILE A 146 -6.99 -8.47 6.74
CA ILE A 146 -5.82 -7.75 7.21
C ILE A 146 -4.99 -8.73 8.03
N ALA A 147 -3.84 -9.11 7.52
CA ALA A 147 -2.98 -10.13 8.13
C ALA A 147 -1.60 -9.55 8.47
N ARG A 148 -0.86 -10.25 9.34
CA ARG A 148 0.55 -9.96 9.53
C ARG A 148 1.31 -10.22 8.24
N ASN A 149 2.20 -9.31 7.89
CA ASN A 149 3.16 -9.52 6.83
C ASN A 149 4.18 -10.59 7.24
N ASN A 150 4.71 -11.31 6.26
CA ASN A 150 5.68 -12.38 6.53
C ASN A 150 7.03 -11.81 6.99
N LYS A 151 7.91 -12.71 7.45
CA LYS A 151 9.28 -12.40 7.87
C LYS A 151 10.37 -12.89 6.90
N GLY A 152 9.97 -13.41 5.74
CA GLY A 152 10.92 -13.93 4.75
C GLY A 152 11.63 -12.84 3.95
N LYS A 153 12.20 -13.24 2.80
CA LYS A 153 12.87 -12.34 1.86
C LYS A 153 11.91 -11.26 1.36
N MET A 154 12.46 -10.09 1.01
CA MET A 154 11.68 -8.92 0.60
C MET A 154 11.27 -9.00 -0.87
N VAL A 155 10.03 -8.62 -1.17
CA VAL A 155 9.51 -8.36 -2.52
C VAL A 155 8.81 -7.02 -2.51
N TYR A 156 9.01 -6.24 -3.56
CA TYR A 156 8.46 -4.89 -3.67
C TYR A 156 7.15 -4.89 -4.45
N ASP A 157 6.14 -4.24 -3.89
CA ASP A 157 4.89 -3.87 -4.53
C ASP A 157 5.03 -2.47 -5.14
N GLY A 158 4.89 -2.41 -6.47
CA GLY A 158 4.89 -1.16 -7.23
C GLY A 158 3.53 -0.81 -7.84
N GLU A 159 2.48 -1.59 -7.59
CA GLU A 159 1.21 -1.46 -8.33
C GLU A 159 -0.04 -1.53 -7.44
N THR A 160 -0.05 -2.37 -6.39
CA THR A 160 -1.27 -2.67 -5.63
C THR A 160 -1.48 -1.80 -4.41
N MET A 161 -0.50 -0.96 -4.04
CA MET A 161 -0.55 -0.12 -2.84
C MET A 161 -0.78 -0.93 -1.55
N CYS A 162 -0.16 -2.12 -1.46
CA CYS A 162 -0.34 -3.12 -0.41
C CYS A 162 -1.74 -3.76 -0.34
N ILE A 163 -2.50 -3.74 -1.43
CA ILE A 163 -3.83 -4.37 -1.52
C ILE A 163 -3.75 -5.53 -2.50
N ILE A 164 -3.30 -6.67 -1.99
CA ILE A 164 -2.92 -7.83 -2.78
C ILE A 164 -4.17 -8.64 -3.16
N PRO A 165 -4.47 -8.82 -4.46
CA PRO A 165 -5.57 -9.67 -4.90
C PRO A 165 -5.32 -11.14 -4.59
N MET A 166 -6.22 -11.77 -3.85
CA MET A 166 -6.20 -13.20 -3.56
C MET A 166 -7.00 -13.99 -4.60
N SER A 167 -6.56 -15.22 -4.86
CA SER A 167 -7.32 -16.19 -5.65
C SER A 167 -7.06 -17.61 -5.17
N ALA A 168 -8.10 -18.43 -5.05
CA ALA A 168 -7.94 -19.87 -4.84
C ALA A 168 -7.38 -20.57 -6.09
N GLU A 169 -7.68 -20.01 -7.26
CA GLU A 169 -7.44 -20.59 -8.58
C GLU A 169 -6.23 -19.94 -9.26
N GLU A 170 -5.59 -20.71 -10.14
CA GLU A 170 -4.50 -20.23 -10.98
C GLU A 170 -5.05 -19.63 -12.30
N PRO A 171 -4.39 -18.62 -12.89
CA PRO A 171 -3.16 -17.99 -12.43
C PRO A 171 -3.41 -16.98 -11.30
N ARG A 172 -2.61 -17.05 -10.24
CA ARG A 172 -2.66 -16.12 -9.10
C ARG A 172 -1.90 -14.82 -9.40
N HIS A 173 -2.24 -13.76 -8.66
CA HIS A 173 -1.45 -12.53 -8.68
C HIS A 173 -0.02 -12.80 -8.18
N PRO A 174 1.05 -12.29 -8.84
CA PRO A 174 2.43 -12.56 -8.45
C PRO A 174 2.75 -12.20 -6.99
N LEU A 175 2.25 -11.06 -6.50
CA LEU A 175 2.41 -10.68 -5.09
C LEU A 175 1.69 -11.64 -4.13
N TYR A 176 0.58 -12.24 -4.54
CA TYR A 176 -0.13 -13.23 -3.73
C TYR A 176 0.64 -14.55 -3.67
N GLU A 177 1.21 -15.01 -4.80
CA GLU A 177 2.11 -16.15 -4.78
C GLU A 177 3.34 -15.92 -3.88
N ALA A 178 3.95 -14.74 -3.98
CA ALA A 178 5.09 -14.37 -3.13
C ALA A 178 4.68 -14.41 -1.65
N TYR A 179 3.52 -13.85 -1.31
CA TYR A 179 2.99 -13.93 0.05
C TYR A 179 2.79 -15.38 0.52
N LEU A 180 2.21 -16.26 -0.30
CA LEU A 180 2.03 -17.68 0.03
C LEU A 180 3.37 -18.42 0.21
N LYS A 181 4.41 -18.02 -0.54
CA LYS A 181 5.78 -18.54 -0.42
C LYS A 181 6.55 -17.96 0.78
N GLY A 182 5.91 -17.13 1.61
CA GLY A 182 6.49 -16.57 2.83
C GLY A 182 7.34 -15.31 2.64
N PHE A 183 7.30 -14.69 1.46
CA PHE A 183 8.00 -13.42 1.22
C PHE A 183 7.32 -12.27 1.98
N ARG A 184 8.14 -11.34 2.46
CA ARG A 184 7.70 -10.09 3.06
C ARG A 184 7.47 -9.06 1.97
N ILE A 185 6.26 -8.51 1.89
CA ILE A 185 5.91 -7.51 0.89
C ILE A 185 6.23 -6.11 1.42
N TYR A 186 6.83 -5.26 0.60
CA TYR A 186 7.09 -3.85 0.92
C TYR A 186 6.57 -2.97 -0.19
N THR A 187 6.10 -1.77 0.12
CA THR A 187 5.81 -0.79 -0.93
C THR A 187 7.07 0.04 -1.14
N GLU A 188 7.43 0.36 -2.39
CA GLU A 188 8.63 1.17 -2.68
C GLU A 188 8.58 2.51 -1.94
N GLY A 189 9.25 2.64 -0.79
CA GLY A 189 9.70 3.94 -0.30
C GLY A 189 10.77 4.51 -1.25
N MET A 190 11.07 5.81 -1.14
CA MET A 190 12.27 6.36 -1.79
C MET A 190 13.48 5.50 -1.40
N PRO A 191 14.17 4.85 -2.35
CA PRO A 191 15.26 3.94 -2.02
C PRO A 191 16.37 4.69 -1.28
N THR A 192 16.81 4.16 -0.15
CA THR A 192 18.00 4.66 0.51
C THR A 192 19.24 4.04 -0.13
N GLU A 193 20.41 4.64 0.08
CA GLU A 193 21.67 4.14 -0.51
C GLU A 193 22.07 2.71 -0.07
N ARG A 194 21.32 2.12 0.87
CA ARG A 194 21.56 0.78 1.42
C ARG A 194 20.59 -0.29 0.87
N ASP A 195 19.61 0.11 0.07
CA ASP A 195 18.56 -0.80 -0.40
C ASP A 195 18.95 -1.47 -1.73
N LEU A 196 18.96 -2.80 -1.74
CA LEU A 196 19.15 -3.61 -2.94
C LEU A 196 17.84 -3.64 -3.74
N CYS A 197 17.61 -2.63 -4.59
CA CYS A 197 16.41 -2.54 -5.40
C CYS A 197 16.35 -3.62 -6.48
N VAL A 198 15.21 -4.32 -6.55
CA VAL A 198 14.82 -5.18 -7.67
C VAL A 198 13.42 -4.76 -8.13
N VAL A 199 13.26 -3.65 -8.88
CA VAL A 199 12.07 -3.45 -9.74
C VAL A 199 12.35 -2.61 -11.01
N HIS A 200 12.35 -3.35 -12.12
CA HIS A 200 11.76 -3.16 -13.46
C HIS A 200 11.70 -1.82 -14.24
N LYS A 201 12.13 -1.96 -15.51
CA LYS A 201 12.22 -1.03 -16.66
C LYS A 201 11.00 -0.15 -17.03
N LYS A 202 9.78 -0.39 -16.53
CA LYS A 202 8.58 0.29 -17.04
C LYS A 202 8.34 1.68 -16.44
N LEU A 203 8.81 1.95 -15.23
CA LEU A 203 8.50 3.19 -14.49
C LEU A 203 9.57 4.29 -14.65
N LYS A 204 10.63 4.06 -15.43
CA LYS A 204 11.80 4.99 -15.58
C LYS A 204 12.41 5.45 -14.24
N LEU A 205 12.21 4.71 -13.16
CA LEU A 205 12.83 4.97 -11.87
C LEU A 205 14.32 4.58 -11.96
N ARG A 206 15.22 5.49 -11.56
CA ARG A 206 16.66 5.24 -11.60
C ARG A 206 17.10 4.45 -10.38
N CYS A 207 17.45 3.18 -10.57
CA CYS A 207 18.35 2.48 -9.66
C CYS A 207 19.79 2.97 -9.88
N LYS A 208 20.56 3.08 -8.81
CA LYS A 208 21.98 3.50 -8.86
C LYS A 208 22.77 2.47 -9.68
N ILE A 209 23.61 2.96 -10.59
CA ILE A 209 24.57 2.15 -11.34
C ILE A 209 25.59 1.60 -10.32
N LEU A 210 25.72 0.28 -10.21
CA LEU A 210 26.97 -0.31 -9.74
C LEU A 210 28.02 0.00 -10.80
N GLN A 211 28.90 0.98 -10.55
CA GLN A 211 30.10 1.07 -11.36
C GLN A 211 31.01 -0.11 -11.02
N PRO A 212 31.59 -0.77 -12.04
CA PRO A 212 32.58 -1.82 -11.85
C PRO A 212 33.90 -1.18 -11.41
N ASN A 213 34.65 -1.93 -10.60
CA ASN A 213 36.08 -1.86 -10.26
C ASN A 213 36.23 -1.95 -8.73
N ALA A 214 37.08 -2.77 -8.14
CA ALA A 214 37.99 -3.81 -8.60
C ALA A 214 38.44 -4.54 -7.32
N GLY A 215 38.81 -5.81 -7.42
CA GLY A 215 39.61 -6.46 -6.38
C GLY A 215 38.99 -7.74 -5.82
N GLU A 216 39.45 -8.85 -6.41
CA GLU A 216 39.84 -10.07 -5.70
C GLU A 216 38.78 -10.86 -4.92
N PHE A 217 38.49 -12.05 -5.44
CA PHE A 217 38.16 -13.21 -4.62
C PHE A 217 39.22 -13.39 -3.52
N PRO A 218 38.82 -13.69 -2.28
CA PRO A 218 39.55 -14.66 -1.49
C PRO A 218 38.75 -15.96 -1.50
N THR A 219 39.33 -16.96 -2.15
CA THR A 219 39.26 -18.34 -1.67
C THR A 219 39.60 -18.38 -0.18
N PHE A 220 38.68 -18.86 0.66
CA PHE A 220 38.79 -19.99 1.59
C PHE A 220 37.45 -20.18 2.31
#